data_AF-A0A6B3BZU3-F1
#
_entry.id   AF-A0A6B3BZU3-F1
#
_cell.length_a   1.000
_cell.length_b   1.000
_cell.length_c   1.000
_cell.angle_alpha   90.00
_cell.angle_beta   90.00
_cell.angle_gamma   90.00
#
_symmetry.space_group_name_H-M   'P 1'
#
loop_
_entity.id
_entity.type
_entity.pdbx_description
1 polymer ?
#
loop_
_entity_poly.entity_id
_entity_poly.type
_entity_poly.pdbx_seq_one_letter_code
_entity_poly.pdbx_strand_id
1 'polypeptide(L)'
;MDLRYGINPQQQAAYVAPVRPGQWPVRVLQGSPSYINMLDALNSWQLVLEAARALHRPAAASFKHVSPADAAVAGPVDDVTAELYSIDRDGVGALTSAYLRARDADPKSS
;
A
#
# COMPACT_ATOMS: atom_id res chain seq x y z
N MET A 1 0.63 12.09 16.94
CA MET A 1 -0.31 12.44 15.86
C MET A 1 -1.60 11.74 16.20
N ASP A 2 -2.69 12.50 16.28
CA ASP A 2 -4.00 11.95 16.60
C ASP A 2 -4.59 11.25 15.38
N LEU A 3 -5.23 10.11 15.63
CA LEU A 3 -5.92 9.31 14.63
C LEU A 3 -7.43 9.53 14.75
N ARG A 4 -8.14 9.22 13.67
CA ARG A 4 -9.59 9.44 13.60
C ARG A 4 -10.38 8.69 14.70
N TYR A 5 -9.99 7.46 14.99
CA TYR A 5 -10.54 6.58 16.04
C TYR A 5 -9.56 5.42 16.29
N GLY A 6 -9.86 4.56 17.28
CA GLY A 6 -9.12 3.32 17.56
C GLY A 6 -9.28 2.25 16.47
N ILE A 7 -9.36 0.97 16.87
CA ILE A 7 -9.59 -0.12 15.90
C ILE A 7 -11.02 -0.05 15.34
N ASN A 8 -11.98 0.35 16.17
CA ASN A 8 -13.40 0.48 15.84
C ASN A 8 -13.92 1.91 16.19
N PRO A 9 -14.99 2.39 15.52
CA PRO A 9 -15.48 3.77 15.70
C PRO A 9 -15.92 4.14 17.13
N GLN A 10 -16.39 3.18 17.92
CA GLN A 10 -16.81 3.40 19.31
C GLN A 10 -15.64 3.56 20.29
N GLN A 11 -14.42 3.23 19.87
CA GLN A 11 -13.23 3.42 20.69
C GLN A 11 -12.78 4.88 20.60
N GLN A 12 -12.33 5.43 21.73
CA GLN A 12 -11.78 6.79 21.76
C GLN A 12 -10.68 6.99 20.73
N ALA A 13 -10.46 8.25 20.33
CA ALA A 13 -9.40 8.63 19.42
C ALA A 13 -8.06 8.06 19.91
N ALA A 14 -7.43 7.24 19.07
CA ALA A 14 -6.10 6.74 19.32
C ALA A 14 -5.08 7.79 18.86
N TYR A 15 -3.86 7.68 19.36
CA TYR A 15 -2.73 8.45 18.86
C TYR A 15 -1.60 7.51 18.52
N VAL A 16 -0.76 7.95 17.59
CA VAL A 16 0.56 7.36 17.35
C VAL A 16 1.63 8.32 17.82
N ALA A 17 2.79 7.78 18.17
CA ALA A 17 4.00 8.53 18.51
C ALA A 17 5.20 7.87 17.81
N PRO A 18 6.21 8.66 17.39
CA PRO A 18 7.42 8.09 16.82
C PRO A 18 8.24 7.45 17.95
N VAL A 19 8.98 6.38 17.62
CA VAL A 19 9.88 5.71 18.59
C VAL A 19 10.92 6.69 19.15
N ARG A 20 11.44 7.57 18.30
CA ARG A 20 12.30 8.68 18.70
C ARG A 20 11.48 9.97 18.72
N PRO A 21 11.35 10.67 19.87
CA PRO A 21 10.60 11.91 19.95
C PRO A 21 10.99 12.91 18.87
N GLY A 22 10.00 13.45 18.15
CA GLY A 22 10.20 14.42 17.06
C GLY A 22 10.66 13.84 15.72
N GLN A 23 11.08 12.57 15.64
CA GLN A 23 11.55 11.95 14.39
C GLN A 23 10.47 11.06 13.76
N TRP A 24 9.58 11.68 13.00
CA TRP A 24 8.49 10.99 12.32
C TRP A 24 8.96 10.30 11.03
N PRO A 25 8.72 8.98 10.85
CA PRO A 25 9.01 8.29 9.60
C PRO A 25 7.93 8.52 8.53
N VAL A 26 6.81 9.14 8.90
CA VAL A 26 5.68 9.41 8.02
C VAL A 26 5.23 10.86 8.18
N ARG A 27 4.73 11.44 7.10
CA ARG A 27 4.10 12.77 7.09
C ARG A 27 2.78 12.70 6.34
N VAL A 28 1.69 13.13 6.98
CA VAL A 28 0.38 13.21 6.34
C VAL A 28 0.38 14.42 5.40
N LEU A 29 0.19 14.17 4.11
CA LEU A 29 0.05 15.23 3.10
C LEU A 29 -1.41 15.64 2.89
N GLN A 30 -2.33 14.69 3.05
CA GLN A 30 -3.76 14.89 2.84
C GLN A 30 -4.55 13.92 3.74
N GLY A 31 -5.68 14.39 4.28
CA GLY A 31 -6.63 13.56 5.02
C GLY A 31 -6.24 13.31 6.48
N SER A 32 -6.90 12.32 7.10
CA SER A 32 -6.67 11.91 8.49
C SER A 32 -6.70 10.38 8.60
N PRO A 33 -5.58 9.70 8.89
CA PRO A 33 -5.52 8.24 8.93
C PRO A 33 -6.24 7.66 10.15
N SER A 34 -6.82 6.47 9.98
CA SER A 34 -7.28 5.64 11.10
C SER A 34 -6.16 4.78 11.68
N TYR A 35 -6.42 4.12 12.82
CA TYR A 35 -5.51 3.15 13.41
C TYR A 35 -5.11 2.04 12.44
N ILE A 36 -6.10 1.46 11.73
CA ILE A 36 -5.84 0.37 10.78
C ILE A 36 -5.06 0.89 9.58
N ASN A 37 -5.33 2.11 9.09
CA ASN A 37 -4.54 2.67 7.98
C ASN A 37 -3.06 2.82 8.34
N MET A 38 -2.74 3.17 9.58
CA MET A 38 -1.35 3.25 10.04
C MET A 38 -0.69 1.86 10.03
N LEU A 39 -1.40 0.82 10.46
CA LEU A 39 -0.88 -0.55 10.44
C LEU A 39 -0.67 -1.07 9.01
N ASP A 40 -1.63 -0.86 8.12
CA ASP A 40 -1.50 -1.24 6.70
C ASP A 40 -0.33 -0.50 6.04
N ALA A 41 -0.21 0.81 6.25
CA ALA A 41 0.84 1.63 5.65
C ALA A 41 2.25 1.25 6.13
N LEU A 42 2.43 1.01 7.42
CA LEU A 42 3.75 0.66 7.97
C LEU A 42 4.22 -0.73 7.53
N ASN A 43 3.30 -1.71 7.44
CA ASN A 43 3.64 -3.05 6.97
C ASN A 43 3.85 -3.09 5.45
N SER A 44 2.96 -2.47 4.67
CA SER A 44 3.11 -2.39 3.22
C SER A 44 4.39 -1.69 2.79
N TRP A 45 4.78 -0.61 3.46
CA TRP A 45 6.04 0.09 3.19
C TRP A 45 7.27 -0.80 3.36
N GLN A 46 7.35 -1.55 4.46
CA GLN A 46 8.47 -2.47 4.70
C GLN A 46 8.54 -3.55 3.62
N LEU A 47 7.39 -4.13 3.27
CA LEU A 47 7.31 -5.15 2.22
C LEU A 47 7.85 -4.64 0.88
N VAL A 48 7.37 -3.49 0.39
CA VAL A 48 7.81 -2.97 -0.92
C VAL A 48 9.26 -2.49 -0.89
N LEU A 49 9.73 -1.96 0.24
CA LEU A 49 11.12 -1.53 0.40
C LEU A 49 12.08 -2.73 0.32
N GLU A 50 11.78 -3.82 1.01
CA GLU A 50 12.58 -5.04 0.97
C GLU A 50 12.52 -5.72 -0.39
N ALA A 51 11.32 -5.85 -0.97
CA ALA A 51 11.15 -6.43 -2.31
C ALA A 51 11.91 -5.63 -3.38
N ALA A 52 11.81 -4.30 -3.37
CA ALA A 52 12.50 -3.45 -4.34
C ALA A 52 14.03 -3.53 -4.21
N ARG A 53 14.54 -3.64 -2.97
CA ARG A 53 15.97 -3.81 -2.70
C ARG A 53 16.48 -5.18 -3.13
N ALA A 54 15.75 -6.24 -2.82
CA ALA A 54 16.16 -7.61 -3.10
C ALA A 54 16.08 -7.96 -4.59
N LEU A 55 15.09 -7.41 -5.31
CA LEU A 55 14.80 -7.75 -6.70
C LEU A 55 15.24 -6.67 -7.70
N HIS A 56 15.78 -5.55 -7.21
CA HIS A 56 16.25 -4.41 -8.01
C HIS A 56 15.22 -3.91 -9.03
N ARG A 57 13.94 -3.94 -8.65
CA ARG A 57 12.80 -3.56 -9.50
C ARG A 57 11.78 -2.76 -8.68
N PRO A 58 11.04 -1.83 -9.29
CA PRO A 58 9.92 -1.18 -8.61
C PRO A 58 8.93 -2.24 -8.10
N ALA A 59 8.46 -2.07 -6.86
CA ALA A 59 7.53 -2.98 -6.20
C ALA A 59 6.31 -2.20 -5.69
N ALA A 60 5.18 -2.88 -5.63
CA ALA A 60 3.93 -2.37 -5.07
C ALA A 60 3.23 -3.48 -4.27
N ALA A 61 2.36 -3.07 -3.34
CA ALA A 61 1.57 -3.98 -2.54
C ALA A 61 0.15 -3.43 -2.32
N SER A 62 -0.83 -4.33 -2.32
CA SER A 62 -2.20 -4.08 -1.92
C SER A 62 -2.41 -4.71 -0.55
N PHE A 63 -2.80 -3.92 0.45
CA PHE A 63 -2.98 -4.38 1.83
C PHE A 63 -4.43 -4.28 2.26
N LYS A 64 -4.87 -5.29 3.01
CA LYS A 64 -6.18 -5.36 3.62
C LYS A 64 -6.08 -6.05 4.96
N HIS A 65 -6.66 -5.44 6.00
CA HIS A 65 -6.66 -6.01 7.36
C HIS A 65 -5.26 -6.43 7.84
N VAL A 66 -4.28 -5.56 7.65
CA VAL A 66 -2.89 -5.70 8.14
C VAL A 66 -2.12 -6.85 7.45
N SER A 67 -2.65 -7.40 6.36
CA SER A 67 -1.98 -8.41 5.54
C SER A 67 -1.95 -7.97 4.07
N PRO A 68 -0.94 -8.38 3.29
CA PRO A 68 -0.98 -8.18 1.86
C PRO A 68 -2.15 -9.00 1.29
N ALA A 69 -3.08 -8.32 0.62
CA ALA A 69 -3.97 -8.99 -0.33
C ALA A 69 -3.12 -9.54 -1.49
N ASP A 70 -2.16 -8.73 -1.98
CA ASP A 70 -1.09 -9.17 -2.86
C ASP A 70 0.10 -8.18 -2.90
N ALA A 71 1.21 -8.58 -3.51
CA ALA A 71 2.36 -7.73 -3.80
C ALA A 71 3.11 -8.20 -5.06
N ALA A 72 3.56 -7.25 -5.87
CA ALA A 72 4.23 -7.54 -7.14
C ALA A 72 5.38 -6.58 -7.43
N VAL A 73 6.34 -7.05 -8.22
CA VAL A 73 7.33 -6.20 -8.88
C VAL A 73 6.90 -5.87 -10.31
N ALA A 74 7.41 -4.76 -10.85
CA ALA A 74 7.16 -4.29 -12.20
C ALA A 74 7.41 -5.38 -13.25
N GLY A 75 6.46 -5.68 -14.13
CA GLY A 75 6.67 -6.57 -15.29
C GLY A 75 5.48 -6.56 -16.26
N PRO A 76 5.28 -7.58 -17.11
CA PRO A 76 4.18 -7.56 -18.06
C PRO A 76 2.83 -7.52 -17.33
N VAL A 77 1.91 -6.71 -17.84
CA VAL A 77 0.49 -6.68 -17.49
C VAL A 77 -0.23 -7.52 -18.55
N ASP A 78 -1.08 -8.45 -18.12
CA ASP A 78 -1.84 -9.29 -19.06
C ASP A 78 -3.02 -8.52 -19.67
N ASP A 79 -3.55 -9.07 -20.76
CA ASP A 79 -4.60 -8.42 -21.54
C ASP A 79 -5.90 -8.27 -20.74
N VAL A 80 -6.18 -9.17 -19.79
CA VAL A 80 -7.40 -9.12 -18.96
C VAL A 80 -7.31 -7.93 -18.01
N THR A 81 -6.21 -7.78 -17.28
CA THR A 81 -5.99 -6.61 -16.42
C THR A 81 -5.98 -5.32 -17.26
N ALA A 82 -5.31 -5.30 -18.41
CA ALA A 82 -5.21 -4.12 -19.25
C ALA A 82 -6.58 -3.67 -19.78
N GLU A 83 -7.42 -4.60 -20.24
CA GLU A 83 -8.80 -4.33 -20.66
C GLU A 83 -9.65 -3.82 -19.49
N LEU A 84 -9.60 -4.52 -18.34
CA LEU A 84 -10.38 -4.18 -17.15
C LEU A 84 -10.14 -2.75 -16.68
N TYR A 85 -8.89 -2.30 -16.70
CA TYR A 85 -8.51 -0.94 -16.29
C TYR A 85 -8.38 0.04 -17.47
N SER A 86 -8.65 -0.40 -18.70
CA SER A 86 -8.58 0.42 -19.93
C SER A 86 -7.21 1.11 -20.12
N ILE A 87 -6.14 0.33 -20.02
CA ILE A 87 -4.75 0.80 -20.05
C ILE A 87 -4.03 0.18 -21.25
N ASP A 88 -3.17 0.97 -21.91
CA ASP A 88 -2.19 0.42 -22.83
C ASP A 88 -1.13 -0.41 -22.08
N ARG A 89 -1.19 -1.74 -22.25
CA ARG A 89 -0.27 -2.69 -21.61
C ARG A 89 1.20 -2.46 -21.97
N ASP A 90 1.48 -1.95 -23.17
CA ASP A 90 2.86 -1.80 -23.66
C ASP A 90 3.41 -0.42 -23.34
N GLY A 91 2.54 0.57 -23.08
CA GLY A 91 2.89 1.92 -22.65
C GLY A 91 2.94 2.15 -21.14
N VAL A 92 2.60 1.15 -20.32
CA VAL A 92 2.50 1.32 -18.87
C VAL A 92 3.88 1.45 -18.19
N GLY A 93 4.03 2.46 -17.33
CA GLY A 93 5.25 2.65 -16.54
C GLY A 93 5.48 1.52 -15.53
N ALA A 94 6.76 1.29 -15.17
CA ALA A 94 7.16 0.17 -14.31
C ALA A 94 6.42 0.12 -12.95
N LEU A 95 6.28 1.28 -12.28
CA LEU A 95 5.55 1.34 -11.00
C LEU A 95 4.05 1.08 -11.16
N THR A 96 3.44 1.63 -12.21
CA THR A 96 2.02 1.40 -12.51
C THR A 96 1.76 -0.08 -12.80
N SER A 97 2.64 -0.72 -13.57
CA SER A 97 2.60 -2.18 -13.80
C SER A 97 2.70 -2.96 -12.49
N ALA A 98 3.64 -2.62 -11.59
CA ALA A 98 3.75 -3.29 -10.30
C ALA A 98 2.45 -3.16 -9.48
N TYR A 99 1.84 -1.98 -9.48
CA TYR A 99 0.60 -1.73 -8.75
C TYR A 99 -0.60 -2.50 -9.32
N LEU A 100 -0.77 -2.49 -10.64
CA LEU A 100 -1.86 -3.23 -11.30
C LEU A 100 -1.78 -4.72 -10.96
N ARG A 101 -0.58 -5.29 -11.03
CA ARG A 101 -0.35 -6.71 -10.69
C ARG A 101 -0.59 -7.01 -9.22
N ALA A 102 -0.19 -6.13 -8.31
CA ALA A 102 -0.46 -6.28 -6.89
C ALA A 102 -1.95 -6.07 -6.54
N ARG A 103 -2.74 -5.45 -7.41
CA ARG A 103 -4.18 -5.22 -7.20
C ARG A 103 -5.03 -6.33 -7.81
N ASP A 104 -4.63 -6.87 -8.95
CA ASP A 104 -5.47 -7.75 -9.76
C ASP A 104 -5.46 -9.22 -9.33
N ALA A 105 -4.54 -9.62 -8.44
CA ALA A 105 -4.48 -10.99 -7.96
C ALA A 105 -5.71 -11.43 -7.13
N ASP A 106 -6.25 -10.51 -6.31
CA ASP A 106 -7.59 -10.64 -5.72
C ASP A 106 -8.27 -9.26 -5.67
N PRO A 107 -9.06 -8.91 -6.71
CA PRO A 107 -9.73 -7.61 -6.79
C PRO A 107 -10.79 -7.39 -5.71
N LYS A 108 -11.32 -8.45 -5.07
CA LYS A 108 -12.34 -8.33 -4.02
C LYS A 108 -11.72 -7.99 -2.67
N SER A 109 -10.50 -8.48 -2.43
CA SER A 109 -9.75 -8.22 -1.20
C SER A 109 -8.97 -6.90 -1.25
N SER A 110 -8.69 -6.38 -2.45
CA SER A 110 -7.92 -5.14 -2.71
C SER A 110 -8.70 -3.82 -2.62
#